data_AF-A0A0S8CL82-F1
#
_entry.id   AF-A0A0S8CL82-F1
#
_cell.length_a   1.000
_cell.length_b   1.000
_cell.length_c   1.000
_cell.angle_alpha   90.00
_cell.angle_beta   90.00
_cell.angle_gamma   90.00
#
_symmetry.space_group_name_H-M   'P 1'
#
loop_
_entity.id
_entity.type
_entity.pdbx_description
1 polymer ?
#
loop_
_entity_poly.entity_id
_entity_poly.type
_entity_poly.pdbx_seq_one_letter_code
_entity_poly.pdbx_strand_id
1 'polypeptide(L)' 'MNASKIAEIADSMEPEKAAAELARVIKKLFPLLGEEARLNFVMNLVEESGEDKLASMVHL' A
#
# COMPACT_ATOMS: atom_id res chain seq x y z
N MET A 1 13.57 4.24 11.07
CA MET A 1 12.15 4.62 11.19
C MET A 1 11.37 3.35 11.44
N ASN A 2 10.58 3.25 12.50
CA ASN A 2 9.76 2.06 12.76
C ASN A 2 8.58 2.05 11.78
N ALA A 3 8.21 0.90 11.23
CA ALA A 3 7.14 0.77 10.25
C ALA A 3 5.81 1.38 10.74
N SER A 4 5.53 1.36 12.05
CA SER A 4 4.30 1.95 12.60
C SER A 4 4.17 3.46 12.33
N LYS A 5 5.29 4.18 12.20
CA LYS A 5 5.27 5.62 11.96
C LYS A 5 4.80 5.98 10.54
N ILE A 6 4.97 5.07 9.58
CA ILE A 6 4.49 5.28 8.20
C ILE A 6 2.98 5.16 8.16
N ALA A 7 2.43 4.15 8.85
CA ALA A 7 0.99 3.95 8.98
C ALA A 7 0.32 5.14 9.69
N GLU A 8 0.84 5.55 10.86
CA GLU A 8 0.31 6.71 11.60
C GLU A 8 0.26 8.00 10.77
N ILE A 9 1.28 8.23 9.93
CA ILE A 9 1.32 9.39 9.04
C ILE A 9 0.29 9.24 7.91
N ALA A 10 0.17 8.06 7.31
CA ALA A 10 -0.80 7.80 6.25
C ALA A 10 -2.25 7.94 6.75
N ASP A 11 -2.56 7.41 7.93
CA ASP A 11 -3.88 7.46 8.56
C ASP A 11 -4.30 8.88 8.97
N SER A 12 -3.33 9.79 9.15
CA SER A 12 -3.58 11.21 9.45
C SER A 12 -3.92 12.06 8.23
N MET A 13 -3.88 11.49 7.02
CA MET A 13 -4.14 12.18 5.76
C MET A 13 -5.44 11.70 5.12
N GLU A 14 -6.02 12.57 4.28
CA GLU A 14 -7.05 12.15 3.33
C GLU A 14 -6.53 10.98 2.47
N PRO A 15 -7.32 9.91 2.26
CA PRO A 15 -6.83 8.68 1.60
C PRO A 15 -6.16 8.91 0.25
N GLU A 16 -6.73 9.78 -0.59
CA GLU A 16 -6.16 10.12 -1.91
C GLU A 16 -4.80 10.82 -1.79
N LYS A 17 -4.65 11.68 -0.77
CA LYS A 17 -3.40 12.38 -0.49
C LYS A 17 -2.34 11.42 0.06
N ALA A 18 -2.73 10.54 0.97
CA ALA A 18 -1.86 9.48 1.50
C ALA A 18 -1.32 8.61 0.36
N ALA A 19 -2.21 8.13 -0.53
CA ALA A 19 -1.83 7.32 -1.68
C ALA A 19 -0.87 8.06 -2.63
N ALA A 20 -1.11 9.35 -2.90
CA ALA A 20 -0.24 10.16 -3.75
C ALA A 20 1.17 10.40 -3.15
N GLU A 21 1.27 10.58 -1.83
CA GLU A 21 2.55 10.72 -1.13
C GLU A 21 3.31 9.38 -1.08
N LEU A 22 2.63 8.28 -0.76
CA LEU A 22 3.22 6.95 -0.76
C LEU A 22 3.73 6.57 -2.16
N ALA A 23 2.97 6.85 -3.21
CA ALA A 23 3.40 6.63 -4.59
C ALA A 23 4.68 7.40 -4.94
N ARG A 24 4.85 8.63 -4.45
CA ARG A 24 6.08 9.42 -4.63
C ARG A 24 7.28 8.79 -3.95
N VAL A 25 7.11 8.21 -2.76
CA VAL A 25 8.18 7.51 -2.04
C VAL A 25 8.52 6.19 -2.74
N ILE A 26 7.51 5.40 -3.10
CA ILE A 26 7.67 4.12 -3.80
C ILE A 26 8.40 4.30 -5.13
N LYS A 27 8.09 5.34 -5.91
CA LYS A 27 8.80 5.64 -7.18
C LYS A 27 10.32 5.81 -7.01
N LYS A 28 10.79 6.22 -5.83
CA LYS A 28 12.22 6.35 -5.52
C LYS A 28 12.84 5.05 -5.02
N LEU A 29 12.08 4.26 -4.26
CA LEU A 29 12.55 3.00 -3.68
C LEU A 29 12.52 1.84 -4.67
N PHE A 30 11.48 1.77 -5.50
CA PHE A 30 11.22 0.64 -6.40
C PHE A 30 12.39 0.33 -7.35
N PRO A 31 13.08 1.32 -7.97
CA PRO A 31 14.24 1.02 -8.81
C PRO A 31 15.45 0.46 -8.04
N LEU A 32 15.53 0.69 -6.73
CA LEU A 32 16.61 0.19 -5.87
C LEU A 32 16.41 -1.25 -5.42
N LEU A 33 15.20 -1.80 -5.63
CA LEU A 33 14.89 -3.18 -5.32
C LEU A 33 15.46 -4.12 -6.40
N GLY A 34 15.92 -5.29 -5.96
CA GLY A 34 16.23 -6.40 -6.85
C GLY A 34 14.98 -6.90 -7.59
N GLU A 35 15.18 -7.65 -8.68
CA GLU A 35 14.10 -8.10 -9.55
C GLU A 35 13.01 -8.90 -8.82
N GLU A 36 13.41 -9.87 -8.00
CA GLU A 36 12.50 -10.67 -7.17
C GLU A 36 11.72 -9.79 -6.16
N ALA A 37 12.41 -8.83 -5.53
CA ALA A 37 11.79 -7.91 -4.58
C ALA A 37 10.76 -6.98 -5.25
N ARG A 38 11.00 -6.58 -6.51
CA ARG A 38 10.02 -5.80 -7.29
C ARG A 38 8.79 -6.62 -7.62
N LEU A 39 8.95 -7.88 -8.03
CA LEU A 39 7.84 -8.77 -8.35
C LEU A 39 6.96 -9.00 -7.10
N ASN A 40 7.59 -9.36 -5.98
CA ASN A 40 6.89 -9.58 -4.72
C ASN A 40 6.14 -8.33 -4.24
N PHE A 41 6.75 -7.14 -4.40
CA PHE A 41 6.09 -5.88 -4.06
C PHE A 41 4.79 -5.65 -4.85
N VAL A 42 4.82 -5.90 -6.16
CA VAL A 42 3.62 -5.73 -7.01
C VAL A 42 2.55 -6.76 -6.68
N MET A 43 2.93 -8.02 -6.45
CA MET A 43 2.00 -9.08 -6.08
C MET A 43 1.28 -8.75 -4.77
N ASN A 44 2.03 -8.36 -3.73
CA ASN A 44 1.46 -8.02 -2.43
C ASN A 44 0.54 -6.78 -2.50
N LEU A 45 0.84 -5.81 -3.37
CA LEU A 45 -0.02 -4.64 -3.56
C LEU A 45 -1.37 -4.98 -4.20
N VAL A 46 -1.41 -6.04 -5.01
CA VAL A 46 -2.61 -6.47 -5.74
C VAL A 46 -3.43 -7.49 -4.95
N GLU A 47 -2.80 -8.40 -4.19
CA GLU A 47 -3.49 -9.45 -3.42
C GLU A 47 -4.45 -8.90 -2.35
N GLU A 48 -4.11 -7.82 -1.63
CA GLU A 48 -4.96 -7.28 -0.55
C GLU A 48 -6.24 -6.58 -1.05
N SER A 49 -6.36 -6.28 -2.35
CA SER A 49 -7.53 -5.56 -2.89
C SER A 49 -8.78 -6.43 -3.13
N GLY A 50 -8.70 -7.74 -2.85
CA GLY A 50 -9.76 -8.72 -3.14
C GLY A 50 -10.62 -9.17 -1.94
N GLU A 51 -10.13 -9.11 -0.70
CA GLU A 51 -10.85 -9.70 0.44
C GLU A 51 -11.83 -8.74 1.15
N ASP A 52 -11.57 -7.43 1.14
CA ASP A 52 -12.41 -6.46 1.86
C ASP A 52 -13.80 -6.19 1.21
N LYS A 53 -13.98 -6.53 -0.06
CA LYS A 53 -15.28 -6.31 -0.74
C LYS A 53 -16.31 -7.41 -0.53
N LEU A 54 -15.91 -8.61 -0.07
CA LEU A 54 -16.84 -9.72 0.16
C LEU A 54 -17.49 -9.68 1.55
N ALA A 55 -16.84 -9.05 2.54
CA ALA A 55 -17.41 -8.89 3.88
C ALA A 55 -18.57 -7.87 3.92
N SER A 56 -18.55 -6.84 3.05
CA SER A 56 -19.58 -5.79 3.02
C SER A 56 -20.86 -6.18 2.27
N MET A 57 -20.91 -7.33 1.60
CA MET A 57 -22.09 -7.79 0.83
C MET A 57 -22.89 -8.91 1.54
N VAL A 58 -22.54 -9.30 2.77
CA VAL A 58 -23.28 -10.26 3.60
C VAL A 58 -23.98 -9.54 4.78
N HIS A 59 -24.35 -8.27 4.59
CA HIS A 59 -25.36 -7.58 5.38
C HIS A 59 -26.44 -7.04 4.45
N LEU A 60 -27.26 -7.96 3.91
CA LEU A 60 -28.64 -7.75 3.47
C LEU A 60 -29.35 -9.10 3.35
#